data_AF-A0A1H8N928-F1
#
_entry.id   AF-A0A1H8N928-F1
#
_cell.length_a   1.000
_cell.length_b   1.000
_cell.length_c   1.000
_cell.angle_alpha   90.00
_cell.angle_beta   90.00
_cell.angle_gamma   90.00
#
_symmetry.space_group_name_H-M   'P 1'
#
loop_
_entity.id
_entity.type
_entity.pdbx_description
1 polymer ?
#
loop_
_entity_poly.entity_id
_entity_poly.type
_entity_poly.pdbx_seq_one_letter_code
_entity_poly.pdbx_strand_id
1 'polypeptide(L)' 'MIRAMWLFPAIAFLACEREVPYVDDPNNIIVSGEKMSQTDFLNKYCIGKEDNPTCSKVLDAATRNMLDRARDPNKRRMN' A
#
# COMPACT_ATOMS: atom_id res chain seq x y z
N MET A 1 1.40 56.22 0.40
CA MET A 1 1.43 55.15 -0.61
C MET A 1 2.29 54.02 -0.08
N ILE A 2 1.68 52.92 0.35
CA ILE A 2 2.42 51.69 0.69
C ILE A 2 1.67 50.57 -0.03
N ARG A 3 2.20 50.19 -1.20
CA ARG A 3 1.78 48.98 -1.91
C ARG A 3 2.33 47.80 -1.13
N ALA A 4 1.54 47.27 -0.19
CA ALA A 4 1.84 46.01 0.48
C ALA A 4 1.68 44.89 -0.56
N MET A 5 2.80 44.67 -1.25
CA MET A 5 3.07 43.62 -2.20
C MET A 5 2.55 42.29 -1.64
N TRP A 6 1.60 41.71 -2.38
CA TRP A 6 1.23 40.30 -2.36
C TRP A 6 2.46 39.40 -2.26
N LEU A 7 2.70 38.77 -1.11
CA LEU A 7 3.54 37.57 -0.99
C LEU A 7 3.09 36.76 0.23
N PHE A 8 1.85 36.25 0.22
CA PHE A 8 1.57 35.04 1.00
C PHE A 8 2.02 33.86 0.14
N PRO A 9 3.04 33.11 0.58
CA PRO A 9 3.60 32.05 -0.22
C PRO A 9 2.51 31.01 -0.42
N ALA A 10 2.24 30.67 -1.68
CA ALA A 10 1.45 29.51 -2.02
C ALA A 10 2.12 28.31 -1.33
N ILE A 11 1.47 27.83 -0.27
CA ILE A 11 1.88 26.65 0.48
C ILE A 11 2.03 25.55 -0.55
N ALA A 12 3.26 25.12 -0.77
CA ALA A 12 3.56 23.98 -1.59
C ALA A 12 2.76 22.82 -1.01
N PHE A 13 1.76 22.34 -1.76
CA PHE A 13 1.29 20.98 -1.62
C PHE A 13 2.47 20.11 -2.06
N LEU A 14 3.44 19.96 -1.15
CA LEU A 14 4.36 18.84 -1.18
C LEU A 14 3.46 17.63 -1.34
N ALA A 15 3.58 16.98 -2.49
CA ALA A 15 3.05 15.65 -2.68
C ALA A 15 3.40 14.88 -1.40
N CYS A 16 2.38 14.54 -0.61
CA CYS A 16 2.50 13.45 0.34
C CYS A 16 2.75 12.22 -0.53
N GLU A 17 4.00 12.04 -0.97
CA GLU A 17 4.48 10.76 -1.44
C GLU A 17 4.12 9.80 -0.31
N ARG A 18 3.04 9.05 -0.50
CA ARG A 18 2.56 8.12 0.52
C ARG A 18 3.71 7.14 0.73
N GLU A 19 4.47 7.31 1.80
CA GLU A 19 5.47 6.34 2.22
C GLU A 19 4.77 5.00 2.36
N VAL A 20 5.47 3.94 1.95
CA VAL A 20 4.93 2.59 2.04
C VAL A 20 4.81 2.27 3.54
N PRO A 21 3.58 2.00 4.05
CA PRO A 21 3.41 1.67 5.45
C PRO A 21 4.19 0.39 5.78
N TYR A 22 4.78 0.31 6.96
CA TYR A 22 5.34 -0.95 7.44
C TYR A 22 4.21 -1.97 7.65
N VAL A 23 4.41 -3.19 7.18
CA VAL A 23 3.48 -4.31 7.33
C VAL A 23 4.21 -5.44 8.04
N ASP A 24 3.69 -5.85 9.20
CA ASP A 24 4.26 -6.94 9.98
C ASP A 24 3.78 -8.32 9.48
N ASP A 25 2.46 -8.48 9.28
CA ASP A 25 1.85 -9.67 8.68
C ASP A 25 1.29 -9.37 7.27
N PRO A 26 1.95 -9.85 6.20
CA PRO A 26 1.47 -9.68 4.83
C PRO A 26 0.09 -10.30 4.56
N ASN A 27 -0.36 -11.29 5.35
CA ASN A 27 -1.66 -11.93 5.18
C ASN A 27 -2.78 -11.22 5.95
N ASN A 28 -2.43 -10.33 6.89
CA ASN A 28 -3.36 -9.53 7.65
C ASN A 28 -2.89 -8.08 7.72
N ILE A 29 -2.94 -7.40 6.57
CA ILE A 29 -2.49 -6.03 6.43
C ILE A 29 -3.47 -5.10 7.15
N ILE A 30 -2.96 -4.31 8.09
CA ILE A 30 -3.71 -3.26 8.77
C ILE A 30 -2.95 -1.95 8.56
N VAL A 31 -3.60 -0.98 7.90
CA VAL A 31 -3.04 0.35 7.67
C VAL A 31 -3.92 1.35 8.40
N SER A 32 -3.34 2.12 9.32
CA SER A 32 -4.07 3.13 10.11
C SER A 32 -5.27 2.56 10.89
N GLY A 33 -5.19 1.30 11.34
CA GLY A 33 -6.25 0.63 12.07
C GLY A 33 -7.34 0.01 11.18
N GLU A 34 -7.28 0.19 9.86
CA GLU A 34 -8.20 -0.42 8.91
C GLU A 34 -7.55 -1.65 8.25
N LYS A 35 -8.29 -2.76 8.19
CA LYS A 35 -7.85 -3.96 7.48
C LYS A 35 -7.89 -3.71 5.98
N MET A 36 -6.78 -3.97 5.30
CA MET A 36 -6.63 -3.79 3.86
C MET A 36 -6.29 -5.12 3.18
N SER A 37 -6.73 -5.31 1.94
CA SER A 37 -6.33 -6.48 1.17
C SER A 37 -4.91 -6.33 0.62
N GLN A 38 -4.25 -7.45 0.34
CA GLN A 38 -2.92 -7.46 -0.31
C GLN A 38 -2.93 -6.68 -1.63
N THR A 39 -3.96 -6.89 -2.46
CA THR A 39 -4.11 -6.22 -3.75
C THR A 39 -4.30 -4.71 -3.60
N ASP A 40 -5.15 -4.29 -2.66
CA ASP A 40 -5.40 -2.87 -2.41
C ASP A 40 -4.15 -2.17 -1.87
N PHE A 41 -3.39 -2.85 -1.00
CA PHE A 41 -2.13 -2.33 -0.49
C PHE A 41 -1.11 -2.11 -1.61
N LEU A 42 -0.93 -3.11 -2.47
CA LEU A 42 -0.02 -3.01 -3.62
C LEU A 42 -0.43 -1.87 -4.57
N ASN A 43 -1.71 -1.79 -4.91
CA ASN A 43 -2.24 -0.74 -5.78
C ASN A 43 -2.14 0.66 -5.17
N LYS A 44 -2.28 0.79 -3.85
CA LYS A 44 -2.33 2.11 -3.18
C LYS A 44 -0.95 2.65 -2.78
N TYR A 45 0.00 1.75 -2.44
CA TYR A 45 1.28 2.14 -1.85
C TYR A 45 2.50 1.68 -2.66
N CYS A 46 2.39 0.66 -3.50
CA CYS A 46 3.55 0.05 -4.16
C CYS A 46 3.73 0.45 -5.63
N ILE A 47 2.78 1.17 -6.23
CA ILE A 47 2.94 1.72 -7.59
C ILE A 47 4.11 2.72 -7.60
N GLY A 48 5.15 2.42 -8.38
CA GLY A 48 6.36 3.23 -8.46
C GLY A 48 7.32 3.08 -7.27
N LYS A 49 7.09 2.10 -6.38
CA LYS A 49 7.93 1.80 -5.21
C LYS A 49 8.17 0.28 -5.08
N GLU A 50 8.41 -0.36 -6.22
CA GLU A 50 8.53 -1.83 -6.33
C GLU A 50 9.74 -2.37 -5.56
N ASP A 51 10.80 -1.56 -5.48
CA ASP A 51 12.05 -1.83 -4.75
C ASP A 51 11.88 -1.74 -3.23
N ASN A 52 10.72 -1.30 -2.72
CA ASN A 52 10.46 -1.26 -1.29
C ASN A 52 10.30 -2.69 -0.74
N PRO A 53 11.05 -3.07 0.32
CA PRO A 53 11.03 -4.43 0.84
C PRO A 53 9.64 -4.86 1.36
N THR A 54 8.82 -3.92 1.83
CA THR A 54 7.45 -4.21 2.24
C THR A 54 6.57 -4.57 1.04
N CYS A 55 6.71 -3.86 -0.07
CA CYS A 55 6.01 -4.17 -1.31
C CYS A 55 6.38 -5.55 -1.84
N SER A 56 7.67 -5.90 -1.82
CA SER A 56 8.12 -7.24 -2.22
C SER A 56 7.54 -8.34 -1.32
N LYS A 57 7.48 -8.13 0.01
CA LYS A 57 6.88 -9.09 0.96
C LYS A 57 5.38 -9.30 0.71
N VAL A 58 4.64 -8.20 0.52
CA VAL A 58 3.19 -8.27 0.27
C VAL A 58 2.90 -8.93 -1.08
N LEU A 59 3.71 -8.64 -2.09
CA LEU A 59 3.59 -9.27 -3.41
C LEU A 59 3.86 -10.78 -3.35
N ASP A 60 4.96 -11.21 -2.69
CA ASP A 60 5.27 -12.63 -2.52
C ASP A 60 4.16 -13.38 -1.78
N ALA A 61 3.62 -12.78 -0.71
CA ALA A 61 2.50 -13.36 0.02
C ALA A 61 1.23 -13.48 -0.85
N ALA A 62 0.93 -12.48 -1.68
CA ALA A 62 -0.20 -12.53 -2.61
C ALA A 62 -0.02 -13.63 -3.65
N THR A 63 1.17 -13.77 -4.23
CA THR A 63 1.48 -14.83 -5.19
C THR A 63 1.38 -16.21 -4.56
N ARG A 64 1.91 -16.41 -3.35
CA ARG A 64 1.77 -17.69 -2.62
C ARG A 64 0.32 -18.04 -2.35
N ASN A 65 -0.49 -17.07 -1.89
CA ASN A 65 -1.92 -17.27 -1.68
C ASN A 65 -2.65 -17.68 -2.97
N MET A 66 -2.27 -17.13 -4.12
CA MET A 66 -2.82 -17.53 -5.42
C MET A 66 -2.40 -18.94 -5.80
N LEU A 67 -1.11 -19.28 -5.63
CA LEU A 67 -0.59 -20.61 -5.92
C LEU A 67 -1.19 -21.69 -5.02
N ASP A 68 -1.38 -21.42 -3.74
CA ASP A 68 -2.02 -22.33 -2.80
C ASP A 68 -3.48 -22.60 -3.18
N ARG A 69 -4.20 -21.56 -3.62
CA ARG A 69 -5.56 -21.71 -4.15
C ARG A 69 -5.60 -22.52 -5.46
N ALA A 70 -4.58 -22.39 -6.29
CA ALA A 70 -4.48 -23.16 -7.53
C ALA A 70 -4.07 -24.62 -7.29
N ARG A 71 -3.22 -24.87 -6.29
CA ARG A 71 -2.76 -26.22 -5.91
C ARG A 71 -3.85 -27.04 -5.24
N ASP A 72 -4.68 -26.43 -4.40
CA ASP A 72 -5.76 -27.14 -3.71
C ASP A 72 -7.11 -26.43 -3.92
N PRO A 73 -7.74 -26.62 -5.09
CA PRO A 73 -9.04 -26.04 -5.38
C PRO A 73 -10.17 -26.65 -4.51
N ASN A 74 -9.93 -27.80 -3.87
CA ASN A 74 -10.92 -28.49 -3.04
C ASN A 74 -10.89 -28.07 -1.57
N LYS A 75 -9.81 -27.44 -1.08
CA LYS A 75 -9.71 -26.91 0.30
C LYS A 75 -10.82 -25.95 0.68
N ARG A 76 -11.35 -25.17 -0.28
CA ARG A 76 -12.48 -24.23 -0.04
C ARG A 76 -13.85 -24.89 -0.01
N ARG A 77 -14.00 -26.15 -0.42
CA ARG A 77 -15.29 -26.87 -0.36
C ARG A 77 -15.57 -27.53 0.99
N MET A 78 -14.60 -27.58 1.91
CA MET A 78 -14.72 -28.30 3.18
C MET A 78 -14.82 -27.37 4.41
N ASN A 79 -15.03 -26.06 4.22
CA ASN A 79 -15.25 -25.09 5.30
C ASN A 79 -16.53 -24.28 5.09
#